data_AF-A0A0A1HAU0-F1
#
_entry.id   AF-A0A0A1HAU0-F1
#
_cell.length_a   1.000
_cell.length_b   1.000
_cell.length_c   1.000
_cell.angle_alpha   90.00
_cell.angle_beta   90.00
_cell.angle_gamma   90.00
#
_symmetry.space_group_name_H-M   'P 1'
#
loop_
_entity.id
_entity.type
_entity.pdbx_description
1 polymer ?
#
loop_
_entity_poly.entity_id
_entity_poly.type
_entity_poly.pdbx_seq_one_letter_code
_entity_poly.pdbx_strand_id
1 'polypeptide(L)' 'SLLTGSSIMPQKKNPDMLELIRGKTGRIYGNLINILTIMKSQPLAYNKDFQECKQPLFDSIK' A
#
# COMPACT_ATOMS: atom_id res chain seq x y z
N SER A 1 14.54 -15.18 -9.19
CA SER A 1 13.75 -16.35 -8.77
C SER A 1 12.51 -15.83 -8.06
N LEU A 2 11.31 -16.31 -8.42
CA LEU A 2 10.04 -15.92 -7.77
C LEU A 2 9.87 -16.53 -6.37
N LEU A 3 10.73 -17.51 -6.04
CA LEU A 3 10.74 -18.25 -4.79
C LEU A 3 12.12 -18.12 -4.14
N THR A 4 12.17 -17.95 -2.82
CA THR A 4 13.42 -17.94 -2.05
C THR A 4 13.67 -19.32 -1.46
N GLY A 5 14.93 -19.76 -1.42
CA GLY A 5 15.33 -20.99 -0.73
C GLY A 5 15.68 -20.72 0.73
N SER A 6 15.51 -21.71 1.60
CA SER A 6 16.04 -21.64 2.96
C SER A 6 17.48 -22.14 3.00
N SER A 7 18.35 -21.44 3.74
CA SER A 7 19.76 -21.84 3.91
C SER A 7 19.94 -23.17 4.66
N ILE A 8 19.02 -23.49 5.58
CA ILE A 8 19.06 -24.73 6.38
C ILE A 8 18.21 -25.86 5.77
N MET A 9 17.27 -25.52 4.88
CA MET A 9 16.35 -26.47 4.23
C MET A 9 16.39 -26.29 2.70
N PRO A 10 17.29 -26.98 1.99
CA PRO A 10 17.53 -26.76 0.55
C PRO A 10 16.34 -27.15 -0.35
N GLN A 11 15.46 -28.05 0.11
CA GLN A 11 14.23 -28.43 -0.58
C GLN A 11 13.10 -27.42 -0.42
N LYS A 12 13.17 -26.55 0.60
CA LYS A 12 12.10 -25.62 0.93
C LYS A 12 12.21 -24.38 0.04
N LYS A 13 11.25 -24.23 -0.88
CA LYS A 13 11.07 -23.03 -1.71
C LYS A 13 9.89 -22.24 -1.17
N ASN A 14 10.14 -21.02 -0.72
CA ASN A 14 9.13 -20.15 -0.14
C ASN A 14 8.58 -19.16 -1.19
N PRO A 15 7.26 -18.97 -1.28
CA PRO A 15 6.64 -17.99 -2.16
C PRO A 15 6.64 -16.57 -1.57
N ASP A 16 7.76 -16.14 -0.98
CA ASP A 16 7.88 -14.86 -0.27
C ASP A 16 7.43 -13.66 -1.11
N MET A 17 7.66 -13.68 -2.43
CA MET A 17 7.20 -12.62 -3.33
C MET A 17 5.67 -12.51 -3.37
N LEU A 18 4.96 -13.64 -3.43
CA LEU A 18 3.49 -13.67 -3.43
C LEU A 18 2.94 -13.25 -2.07
N GLU A 19 3.63 -13.63 -0.98
CA GLU A 19 3.28 -13.19 0.38
C GLU A 19 3.43 -11.68 0.53
N LEU A 20 4.51 -11.10 0.00
CA LEU A 20 4.74 -9.65 0.01
C LEU A 20 3.71 -8.89 -0.83
N ILE A 21 3.34 -9.40 -2.02
CA ILE A 21 2.31 -8.78 -2.87
C ILE A 21 0.97 -8.75 -2.13
N ARG A 22 0.57 -9.88 -1.53
CA ARG A 22 -0.65 -9.98 -0.73
C ARG A 22 -0.64 -9.04 0.47
N GLY A 23 0.50 -8.93 1.17
CA GLY A 23 0.67 -8.01 2.29
C GLY A 23 0.57 -6.54 1.88
N LYS A 24 1.13 -6.17 0.73
CA LYS A 24 1.09 -4.79 0.19
C LYS A 24 -0.32 -4.32 -0.14
N THR A 25 -1.26 -5.22 -0.45
CA THR A 25 -2.66 -4.85 -0.71
C THR A 25 -3.29 -4.08 0.46
N GLY A 26 -2.95 -4.42 1.72
CA GLY A 26 -3.47 -3.72 2.89
C GLY A 26 -3.05 -2.24 2.95
N ARG A 27 -1.82 -1.93 2.52
CA ARG A 27 -1.30 -0.57 2.43
C ARG A 27 -2.11 0.29 1.44
N ILE A 28 -2.43 -0.29 0.28
CA ILE A 28 -3.23 0.39 -0.76
C ILE A 28 -4.64 0.71 -0.25
N TYR A 29 -5.29 -0.24 0.43
CA TYR A 29 -6.60 0.01 1.04
C TYR A 29 -6.53 1.09 2.13
N GLY A 30 -5.50 1.09 2.96
CA GLY A 30 -5.29 2.14 3.96
C GLY A 30 -5.18 3.52 3.34
N ASN A 31 -4.38 3.66 2.28
CA ASN A 31 -4.24 4.91 1.55
C ASN A 31 -5.55 5.37 0.89
N LEU A 32 -6.34 4.45 0.34
CA LEU A 32 -7.66 4.75 -0.22
C LEU A 32 -8.62 5.31 0.85
N ILE A 33 -8.75 4.62 1.99
CA ILE A 33 -9.65 5.06 3.07
C ILE A 33 -9.19 6.40 3.65
N ASN A 34 -7.89 6.63 3.74
CA ASN A 34 -7.34 7.91 4.18
C ASN A 34 -7.80 9.07 3.27
N ILE A 35 -7.59 8.94 1.95
CA ILE A 35 -8.00 9.98 0.99
C ILE A 35 -9.52 10.20 1.02
N LEU A 36 -10.32 9.13 1.07
CA LEU A 36 -11.78 9.25 1.16
C LEU A 36 -12.23 9.99 2.43
N THR A 37 -11.51 9.79 3.54
CA THR A 37 -11.81 10.47 4.80
C THR A 37 -11.45 11.96 4.75
N ILE A 38 -10.32 12.32 4.16
CA ILE A 38 -9.92 13.72 3.95
C ILE A 38 -10.94 14.46 3.09
N MET A 39 -11.40 13.82 2.00
CA MET A 39 -12.32 14.44 1.04
C MET A 39 -13.78 14.47 1.50
N LYS A 40 -14.14 13.66 2.50
CA LYS A 40 -15.52 13.54 2.97
C LYS A 40 -16.02 14.89 3.50
N SER A 41 -17.16 15.34 2.95
CA SER A 41 -17.91 16.50 3.46
C SER A 41 -17.15 17.84 3.46
N GLN A 42 -16.14 17.98 2.60
CA GLN A 42 -15.42 19.24 2.43
C GLN A 42 -16.28 20.28 1.68
N PRO A 43 -16.35 21.54 2.14
CA PRO A 43 -17.02 22.60 1.41
C PRO A 43 -16.25 22.97 0.14
N LEU A 44 -16.94 23.47 -0.88
CA LEU A 44 -16.28 24.01 -2.07
C LEU A 44 -15.66 25.39 -1.75
N ALA A 45 -14.52 25.79 -2.32
CA ALA A 45 -13.69 25.09 -3.31
C ALA A 45 -12.39 24.53 -2.68
N TYR A 46 -11.34 25.35 -2.55
CA TYR A 46 -10.03 24.89 -2.05
C TYR A 46 -10.00 24.84 -0.51
N ASN A 47 -9.60 23.70 0.04
CA ASN A 47 -9.31 23.50 1.46
C ASN A 47 -7.84 23.09 1.64
N LYS A 48 -7.22 23.53 2.74
CA LYS A 48 -5.79 23.24 3.03
C LYS A 48 -5.56 21.76 3.35
N ASP A 49 -6.59 21.05 3.80
CA ASP A 49 -6.59 19.62 4.09
C ASP A 49 -6.21 18.77 2.86
N PHE A 50 -6.44 19.26 1.64
CA PHE A 50 -6.05 18.57 0.40
C PHE A 50 -4.54 18.40 0.24
N GLN A 51 -3.72 19.06 1.06
CA GLN A 51 -2.28 18.81 1.10
C GLN A 51 -1.95 17.37 1.52
N GLU A 52 -2.77 16.79 2.40
CA GLU A 52 -2.59 15.43 2.92
C GLU A 52 -2.91 14.34 1.88
N CYS A 53 -3.51 14.68 0.73
CA CYS A 53 -3.78 13.71 -0.34
C CYS A 53 -2.52 13.28 -1.12
N LYS A 54 -1.44 14.07 -1.10
CA LYS A 54 -0.25 13.84 -1.94
C LYS A 54 0.55 12.62 -1.49
N GLN A 55 0.84 12.53 -0.20
CA GLN A 55 1.62 11.43 0.38
C GLN A 55 0.99 10.06 0.12
N PRO A 56 -0.30 9.79 0.45
CA PRO A 56 -0.94 8.49 0.21
C PRO A 56 -1.07 8.17 -1.28
N LEU A 57 -1.21 9.18 -2.15
CA LEU A 57 -1.24 8.97 -3.60
C LEU A 57 0.10 8.47 -4.13
N PHE A 58 1.20 9.16 -3.80
CA PHE A 58 2.53 8.75 -4.25
C PHE A 58 2.94 7.40 -3.65
N ASP A 59 2.55 7.15 -2.41
CA ASP A 59 2.83 5.90 -1.73
C ASP A 59 2.09 4.69 -2.32
N SER A 60 0.96 4.92 -2.99
CA SER A 60 0.17 3.87 -3.63
C SER A 60 0.67 3.49 -5.03
N ILE A 61 1.49 4.35 -5.65
CA ILE A 61 1.99 4.18 -7.03
C ILE A 61 3.46 3.74 -7.05
N LYS A 62 4.22 4.00 -5.98
CA LYS A 62 5.61 3.55 -5.81
C LYS A 62 5.71 2.05 -5.46
#